data_AF-A0A8K0VJY3-F1
#
_entry.id   AF-A0A8K0VJY3-F1
#
_cell.length_a   1.000
_cell.length_b   1.000
_cell.length_c   1.000
_cell.angle_alpha   90.00
_cell.angle_beta   90.00
_cell.angle_gamma   90.00
#
_symmetry.space_group_name_H-M   'P 1'
#
loop_
_entity.id
_entity.type
_entity.pdbx_description
1 polymer ?
#
loop_
_entity_poly.entity_id
_entity_poly.type
_entity_poly.pdbx_seq_one_letter_code
_entity_poly.pdbx_strand_id
1 'polypeptide(L)'
;MASLPSQHPSLSLHLSDVTLTPLITSAASQSHLESLTSLTSSALASQTAALRLGLGRPTRLMVEYPDRGPVVLHSYLDPRDAPDAPGSGAGSAAHLSSAVTTPGAAPSDPPNPKDDPRSEDAAPMLIGVVVAGSAEEAREARRAAARLEHVGREFQREWVTESQGHEDGSE
;
A
#
# COMPACT_ATOMS: atom_id res chain seq x y z
N MET A 1 -21.19 4.88 0.47
CA MET A 1 -20.30 3.79 0.92
C MET A 1 -20.79 3.29 2.28
N ALA A 2 -21.13 2.00 2.41
CA ALA A 2 -21.44 1.44 3.73
C ALA A 2 -20.16 1.39 4.58
N SER A 3 -20.27 1.66 5.89
CA SER A 3 -19.12 1.61 6.82
C SER A 3 -18.56 0.18 6.85
N LEU A 4 -17.39 -0.02 6.22
CA LEU A 4 -16.70 -1.31 6.14
C LEU A 4 -16.41 -1.91 7.53
N PRO A 5 -16.01 -1.11 8.56
CA PRO A 5 -15.93 -1.59 9.94
C PRO A 5 -17.21 -2.23 10.48
N SER A 6 -18.38 -1.68 10.14
CA SER A 6 -19.67 -2.20 10.64
C SER A 6 -20.06 -3.55 10.01
N GLN A 7 -19.46 -3.92 8.87
CA GLN A 7 -19.71 -5.20 8.20
C GLN A 7 -18.91 -6.36 8.80
N HIS A 8 -17.86 -6.07 9.56
CA HIS A 8 -16.94 -7.05 10.12
C HIS A 8 -16.67 -6.78 11.62
N PRO A 9 -17.67 -6.96 12.49
CA PRO A 9 -17.56 -6.58 13.90
C PRO A 9 -16.56 -7.42 14.72
N SER A 10 -16.18 -8.62 14.25
CA SER A 10 -15.17 -9.44 14.91
C SER A 10 -13.73 -9.16 14.45
N LEU A 11 -13.56 -8.36 13.38
CA LEU A 11 -12.25 -8.02 12.84
C LEU A 11 -11.85 -6.61 13.24
N SER A 12 -10.55 -6.38 13.44
CA SER A 12 -10.02 -5.02 13.47
C SER A 12 -9.53 -4.62 12.09
N LEU A 13 -9.91 -3.43 11.64
CA LEU A 13 -9.63 -2.89 10.32
C LEU A 13 -9.01 -1.50 10.47
N HIS A 14 -7.95 -1.25 9.72
CA HIS A 14 -7.28 0.04 9.70
C HIS A 14 -6.73 0.32 8.31
N LEU A 15 -7.03 1.48 7.74
CA LEU A 15 -6.47 1.97 6.50
C LEU A 15 -5.86 3.33 6.78
N SER A 16 -4.58 3.48 6.48
CA SER A 16 -3.85 4.74 6.64
C SER A 16 -2.87 4.94 5.49
N ASP A 17 -2.42 6.18 5.34
CA ASP A 17 -1.27 6.50 4.48
C ASP A 17 0.07 6.17 5.17
N VAL A 18 1.17 6.41 4.46
CA VAL A 18 2.54 6.21 4.98
C VAL A 18 2.93 7.16 6.12
N THR A 19 2.20 8.26 6.30
CA THR A 19 2.36 9.20 7.42
C THR A 19 1.54 8.82 8.64
N LEU A 20 0.85 7.67 8.57
CA LEU A 20 -0.04 7.13 9.61
C LEU A 20 -1.30 7.98 9.83
N THR A 21 -1.71 8.76 8.84
CA THR A 21 -3.00 9.45 8.88
C THR A 21 -4.11 8.43 8.63
N PRO A 22 -5.03 8.21 9.59
CA PRO A 22 -6.09 7.22 9.44
C PRO A 22 -7.18 7.71 8.48
N LEU A 23 -7.52 6.87 7.49
CA LEU A 23 -8.63 7.09 6.55
C LEU A 23 -9.86 6.28 6.97
N ILE A 24 -9.66 5.01 7.33
CA ILE A 24 -10.69 4.13 7.89
C ILE A 24 -10.09 3.46 9.12
N THR A 25 -10.87 3.40 10.20
CA THR A 25 -10.49 2.64 11.38
C THR A 25 -11.71 2.03 12.05
N SER A 26 -11.57 0.81 12.54
CA SER A 26 -12.53 0.16 13.43
C SER A 26 -12.16 0.33 14.90
N ALA A 27 -11.12 1.10 15.23
CA ALA A 27 -10.67 1.29 16.60
C ALA A 27 -11.75 1.95 17.46
N ALA A 28 -12.11 1.31 18.58
CA ALA A 28 -13.11 1.83 19.51
C ALA A 28 -12.50 2.60 20.69
N SER A 29 -11.16 2.57 20.84
CA SER A 29 -10.42 3.26 21.89
C SER A 29 -9.06 3.77 21.38
N GLN A 30 -8.44 4.68 22.13
CA GLN A 30 -7.10 5.20 21.82
C GLN A 30 -6.04 4.10 21.83
N SER A 31 -6.04 3.23 22.84
CA SER A 31 -5.08 2.11 22.94
C SER A 31 -5.22 1.10 21.79
N HIS A 32 -6.44 0.89 21.29
CA HIS A 32 -6.69 0.04 20.13
C HIS A 32 -6.16 0.70 18.85
N LEU A 33 -6.37 2.00 18.69
CA LEU A 33 -5.81 2.76 17.57
C LEU A 33 -4.28 2.73 17.59
N GLU A 34 -3.65 2.98 18.74
CA GLU A 34 -2.20 2.90 18.92
C GLU A 34 -1.63 1.53 18.52
N SER A 35 -2.34 0.46 18.88
CA SER A 35 -1.95 -0.91 18.50
C SER A 35 -2.00 -1.11 16.98
N LEU A 36 -3.04 -0.63 16.31
CA LEU A 36 -3.17 -0.71 14.84
C LEU A 36 -2.11 0.16 14.15
N THR A 37 -1.86 1.37 14.64
CA THR A 37 -0.81 2.26 14.13
C THR A 37 0.59 1.65 14.29
N SER A 38 0.84 0.94 15.40
CA SER A 38 2.09 0.20 15.62
C SER A 38 2.26 -0.95 14.63
N LEU A 39 1.18 -1.71 14.35
CA LEU A 39 1.18 -2.74 13.30
C LEU A 39 1.45 -2.14 11.92
N THR A 40 0.82 -1.01 11.57
CA THR A 40 1.09 -0.29 10.30
C THR A 40 2.56 0.13 10.19
N SER A 41 3.14 0.66 11.27
CA SER A 41 4.55 1.06 11.32
C SER A 41 5.48 -0.15 11.12
N SER A 42 5.15 -1.29 11.72
CA SER A 42 5.87 -2.55 11.50
C SER A 42 5.75 -3.06 10.05
N ALA A 43 4.58 -2.88 9.42
CA ALA A 43 4.36 -3.21 8.02
C ALA A 43 5.24 -2.35 7.09
N LEU A 44 5.37 -1.04 7.35
CA LEU A 44 6.27 -0.14 6.61
C LEU A 44 7.74 -0.58 6.73
N ALA A 45 8.17 -0.93 7.94
CA ALA A 45 9.51 -1.45 8.18
C ALA A 45 9.74 -2.76 7.42
N SER A 46 8.74 -3.65 7.40
CA SER A 46 8.80 -4.94 6.68
C SER A 46 8.92 -4.76 5.17
N GLN A 47 8.16 -3.82 4.58
CA GLN A 47 8.27 -3.49 3.15
C GLN A 47 9.65 -2.91 2.81
N THR A 48 10.16 -2.00 3.64
CA THR A 48 11.49 -1.41 3.48
C THR A 48 12.57 -2.49 3.56
N ALA A 49 12.46 -3.42 4.51
CA ALA A 49 13.38 -4.54 4.64
C ALA A 49 13.34 -5.46 3.41
N ALA A 50 12.15 -5.82 2.91
CA ALA A 50 11.99 -6.65 1.71
C ALA A 50 12.67 -6.02 0.48
N LEU A 51 12.49 -4.71 0.30
CA LEU A 51 13.17 -3.95 -0.76
C LEU A 51 14.70 -3.98 -0.63
N ARG A 52 15.23 -3.76 0.58
CA ARG A 52 16.67 -3.78 0.84
C ARG A 52 17.29 -5.16 0.63
N LEU A 53 16.53 -6.21 0.87
CA LEU A 53 16.95 -7.60 0.67
C LEU A 53 16.77 -8.08 -0.78
N GLY A 54 16.26 -7.24 -1.68
CA GLY A 54 16.05 -7.62 -3.08
C GLY A 54 14.89 -8.61 -3.29
N LEU A 55 13.96 -8.72 -2.33
CA LEU A 55 12.79 -9.60 -2.41
C LEU A 55 11.65 -8.99 -3.24
N GLY A 56 11.84 -7.75 -3.73
CA GLY A 56 10.83 -6.99 -4.46
C GLY A 56 9.88 -6.20 -3.56
N ARG A 57 8.79 -5.71 -4.14
CA ARG A 57 7.74 -4.97 -3.43
C ARG A 57 6.62 -5.91 -3.02
N PRO A 58 6.45 -6.21 -1.72
CA PRO A 58 5.32 -7.03 -1.29
C PRO A 58 4.01 -6.29 -1.54
N THR A 59 3.04 -6.98 -2.12
CA THR A 59 1.66 -6.49 -2.26
C THR A 59 0.82 -6.83 -1.04
N ARG A 60 1.08 -7.99 -0.43
CA ARG A 60 0.42 -8.44 0.79
C ARG A 60 1.37 -9.23 1.66
N LEU A 61 1.28 -9.03 2.98
CA LEU A 61 1.99 -9.77 4.00
C LEU A 61 0.98 -10.38 4.97
N MET A 62 1.07 -11.67 5.23
CA MET A 62 0.23 -12.38 6.20
C MET A 62 1.09 -12.93 7.33
N VAL A 63 0.69 -12.64 8.56
CA VAL A 63 1.30 -13.19 9.78
C VAL A 63 0.28 -14.10 10.44
N GLU A 64 0.63 -15.38 10.61
CA GLU A 64 -0.17 -16.35 11.34
C GLU A 64 0.58 -16.70 12.63
N TYR A 65 -0.11 -16.60 13.76
CA TYR A 65 0.42 -17.00 15.05
C TYR A 65 0.12 -18.49 15.31
N PRO A 66 0.99 -19.19 16.07
CA PRO A 66 0.79 -20.61 16.39
C PRO A 66 -0.50 -20.84 17.20
N ASP A 67 -0.85 -22.13 17.40
CA ASP A 67 -1.98 -22.55 18.25
C ASP A 67 -3.35 -22.00 17.84
N ARG A 68 -3.55 -21.81 16.52
CA ARG A 68 -4.74 -21.15 15.94
C ARG A 68 -4.94 -19.72 16.45
N GLY A 69 -3.84 -19.07 16.79
CA GLY A 69 -3.83 -17.69 17.26
C GLY A 69 -4.24 -16.68 16.18
N PRO A 70 -4.03 -15.38 16.48
CA PRO A 70 -4.42 -14.29 15.60
C PRO A 70 -3.84 -14.40 14.19
N VAL A 71 -4.50 -13.77 13.24
CA VAL A 71 -3.99 -13.59 11.87
C VAL A 71 -3.99 -12.11 11.54
N VAL A 72 -2.84 -11.61 11.08
CA VAL A 72 -2.67 -10.22 10.66
C VAL A 72 -2.38 -10.17 9.17
N LEU A 73 -3.16 -9.38 8.45
CA LEU A 73 -2.98 -9.12 7.02
C LEU A 73 -2.61 -7.65 6.82
N HIS A 74 -1.47 -7.42 6.17
CA HIS A 74 -1.06 -6.12 5.68
C HIS A 74 -1.19 -6.11 4.17
N SER A 75 -1.82 -5.07 3.62
CA SER A 75 -1.99 -4.86 2.19
C SER A 75 -1.36 -3.54 1.81
N TYR A 76 -0.43 -3.55 0.87
CA TYR A 76 0.26 -2.35 0.40
C TYR A 76 -0.39 -1.91 -0.91
N LEU A 77 -0.94 -0.70 -0.92
CA LEU A 77 -1.67 -0.14 -2.04
C LEU A 77 -0.82 0.96 -2.67
N ASP A 78 0.02 0.56 -3.63
CA ASP A 78 0.75 1.50 -4.46
C ASP A 78 -0.19 2.02 -5.57
N PRO A 79 -0.32 3.36 -5.76
CA PRO A 79 -1.12 3.93 -6.84
C PRO A 79 -0.67 3.45 -8.23
N ARG A 80 0.63 3.13 -8.37
CA ARG A 80 1.23 2.63 -9.61
C ARG A 80 0.74 1.23 -10.00
N ASP A 81 0.20 0.48 -9.04
CA ASP A 81 -0.35 -0.85 -9.27
C ASP A 81 -1.81 -0.81 -9.75
N ALA A 82 -2.38 0.38 -9.97
CA ALA A 82 -3.73 0.52 -10.51
C ALA A 82 -3.78 0.04 -11.97
N PRO A 83 -4.70 -0.89 -12.33
CA PRO A 83 -4.76 -1.49 -13.66
C PRO A 83 -5.13 -0.51 -14.78
N ASP A 84 -5.61 0.69 -14.45
CA ASP A 84 -6.17 1.66 -15.40
C ASP A 84 -5.30 2.92 -15.61
N ALA A 85 -4.01 2.92 -15.24
CA ALA A 85 -3.15 4.05 -15.62
C ALA A 85 -2.96 4.07 -17.16
N PRO A 86 -3.45 5.10 -17.89
CA PRO A 86 -3.21 5.20 -19.32
C PRO A 86 -1.76 5.62 -19.54
N GLY A 87 -0.89 4.65 -19.79
CA GLY A 87 0.46 4.86 -20.30
C GLY A 87 1.59 4.47 -19.35
N SER A 88 1.96 3.20 -19.37
CA SER A 88 3.27 2.79 -19.89
C SER A 88 3.33 1.27 -19.85
N GLY A 89 2.99 0.65 -20.98
CA GLY A 89 3.18 -0.79 -21.16
C GLY A 89 4.68 -1.09 -21.18
N ALA A 90 5.17 -1.74 -20.14
CA ALA A 90 6.28 -2.69 -20.22
C ALA A 90 6.35 -3.46 -18.90
N GLY A 91 6.01 -4.75 -18.95
CA GLY A 91 6.41 -5.66 -17.89
C GLY A 91 7.94 -5.58 -17.76
N SER A 92 8.43 -5.09 -16.63
CA SER A 92 9.85 -5.17 -16.30
C SER A 92 10.08 -6.44 -15.48
N ALA A 93 9.90 -7.57 -16.15
CA ALA A 93 10.56 -8.80 -15.77
C ALA A 93 11.99 -8.74 -16.35
N ALA A 94 12.97 -9.05 -15.50
CA ALA A 94 14.40 -9.18 -15.78
C ALA A 94 15.20 -7.88 -15.89
N HIS A 95 15.95 -7.59 -14.83
CA HIS A 95 17.27 -6.98 -14.97
C HIS A 95 18.28 -7.81 -14.17
N LEU A 96 18.61 -8.99 -14.70
CA LEU A 96 19.81 -9.73 -14.30
C LEU A 96 21.01 -9.07 -15.00
N SER A 97 21.93 -8.55 -14.21
CA SER A 97 23.18 -7.96 -14.67
C SER A 97 24.02 -8.95 -15.48
N SER A 98 24.57 -8.49 -16.60
CA SER A 98 25.87 -8.98 -17.07
C SER A 98 26.64 -7.81 -17.67
N ALA A 99 27.69 -7.41 -16.95
CA ALA A 99 28.62 -6.39 -17.35
C ALA A 99 29.68 -7.00 -18.27
N VAL A 100 29.92 -6.36 -19.42
CA VAL A 100 31.22 -6.42 -20.11
C VAL A 100 31.50 -5.06 -20.78
N THR A 101 32.62 -4.48 -20.33
CA THR A 101 33.44 -3.31 -20.78
C THR A 101 33.53 -3.13 -22.31
N THR A 102 33.64 -1.97 -22.99
CA THR A 102 34.15 -0.57 -22.80
C THR A 102 34.06 0.14 -24.20
N PRO A 103 34.54 1.37 -24.46
CA PRO A 103 34.24 2.69 -23.89
C PRO A 103 33.86 3.74 -24.99
N GLY A 104 33.09 4.77 -24.64
CA GLY A 104 33.04 5.99 -25.48
C GLY A 104 31.66 6.61 -25.70
N ALA A 105 31.07 7.17 -24.65
CA ALA A 105 30.14 8.27 -24.74
C ALA A 105 29.97 8.90 -23.34
N ALA A 106 29.85 10.22 -23.30
CA ALA A 106 29.80 11.06 -22.11
C ALA A 106 28.83 10.56 -21.00
N PRO A 107 29.10 10.87 -19.72
CA PRO A 107 28.19 10.48 -18.64
C PRO A 107 26.86 11.22 -18.81
N SER A 108 25.86 10.50 -19.30
CA SER A 108 24.48 10.86 -19.05
C SER A 108 24.23 10.39 -17.62
N ASP A 109 24.07 11.33 -16.69
CA ASP A 109 23.61 11.00 -15.34
C ASP A 109 22.37 10.08 -15.46
N PRO A 110 22.31 8.95 -14.74
CA PRO A 110 21.08 8.18 -14.67
C PRO A 110 19.99 9.11 -14.13
N PRO A 111 18.77 9.11 -14.70
CA PRO A 111 17.69 9.93 -14.18
C PRO A 111 17.50 9.56 -12.70
N ASN A 112 17.76 10.54 -11.85
CA ASN A 112 17.49 10.44 -10.44
C ASN A 112 15.98 10.16 -10.32
N PRO A 113 15.53 9.10 -9.63
CA PRO A 113 14.10 8.77 -9.53
C PRO A 113 13.29 9.80 -8.71
N LYS A 114 13.84 10.99 -8.48
CA LYS A 114 13.21 12.14 -7.82
C LYS A 114 12.66 13.18 -8.79
N ASP A 115 12.92 13.07 -10.10
CA ASP A 115 12.53 14.07 -11.10
C ASP A 115 11.39 13.61 -12.04
N ASP A 116 10.38 12.88 -11.54
CA ASP A 116 9.08 12.82 -12.24
C ASP A 116 8.13 13.82 -11.56
N PRO A 117 7.88 14.99 -12.16
CA PRO A 117 6.99 16.02 -11.60
C PRO A 117 5.52 15.55 -11.47
N ARG A 118 5.18 14.35 -11.93
CA ARG A 118 3.91 13.66 -11.63
C ARG A 118 3.86 13.02 -10.24
N SER A 119 4.92 13.14 -9.43
CA SER A 119 5.02 12.49 -8.12
C SER A 119 4.45 13.29 -6.95
N GLU A 120 4.31 14.61 -7.07
CA GLU A 120 3.73 15.44 -5.99
C GLU A 120 2.21 15.38 -5.96
N ASP A 121 1.57 15.15 -7.12
CA ASP A 121 0.12 14.98 -7.28
C ASP A 121 -0.34 13.52 -7.32
N ALA A 122 0.60 12.59 -7.12
CA ALA A 122 0.26 11.18 -7.03
C ALA A 122 -0.43 10.90 -5.69
N ALA A 123 -1.58 10.23 -5.72
CA ALA A 123 -2.24 9.76 -4.51
C ALA A 123 -1.23 9.02 -3.60
N PRO A 124 -1.32 9.16 -2.27
CA PRO A 124 -0.36 8.53 -1.37
C PRO A 124 -0.47 7.00 -1.44
N MET A 125 0.65 6.31 -1.18
CA MET A 125 0.60 4.87 -0.90
C MET A 125 -0.21 4.65 0.37
N LEU A 126 -1.12 3.68 0.32
CA LEU A 126 -1.96 3.32 1.47
C LEU A 126 -1.59 1.93 2.00
N ILE A 127 -1.87 1.71 3.28
CA ILE A 127 -1.64 0.45 3.98
C ILE A 127 -2.92 0.02 4.66
N GLY A 128 -3.45 -1.11 4.23
CA GLY A 128 -4.58 -1.77 4.88
C GLY A 128 -4.10 -2.82 5.87
N VAL A 129 -4.56 -2.74 7.11
CA VAL A 129 -4.35 -3.72 8.17
C VAL A 129 -5.67 -4.38 8.53
N VAL A 130 -5.70 -5.70 8.53
CA VAL A 130 -6.82 -6.51 9.03
C VAL A 130 -6.31 -7.49 10.07
N VAL A 131 -6.93 -7.49 11.25
CA VAL A 131 -6.61 -8.42 12.34
C VAL A 131 -7.82 -9.29 12.63
N ALA A 132 -7.62 -10.60 12.57
CA ALA A 132 -8.54 -11.62 13.05
C ALA A 132 -8.07 -12.15 14.41
N GLY A 133 -9.03 -12.42 15.31
CA GLY A 133 -8.74 -12.91 16.66
C GLY A 133 -8.28 -14.37 16.68
N SER A 134 -8.59 -15.13 15.64
CA SER A 134 -8.15 -16.53 15.49
C SER A 134 -7.96 -16.96 14.04
N ALA A 135 -7.31 -18.10 13.84
CA ALA A 135 -7.08 -18.68 12.52
C ALA A 135 -8.38 -19.10 11.79
N GLU A 136 -9.46 -19.38 12.52
CA GLU A 136 -10.77 -19.71 11.93
C GLU A 136 -11.34 -18.54 11.12
N GLU A 137 -11.06 -17.31 11.55
CA GLU A 137 -11.52 -16.09 10.89
C GLU A 137 -10.65 -15.69 9.69
N ALA A 138 -9.54 -16.40 9.41
CA ALA A 138 -8.59 -16.03 8.36
C ALA A 138 -9.23 -15.90 6.96
N ARG A 139 -10.23 -16.73 6.65
CA ARG A 139 -10.98 -16.62 5.39
C ARG A 139 -11.81 -15.34 5.33
N GLU A 140 -12.39 -14.93 6.45
CA GLU A 140 -13.11 -13.68 6.55
C GLU A 140 -12.16 -12.48 6.50
N ALA A 141 -11.05 -12.53 7.23
CA ALA A 141 -10.00 -11.52 7.20
C ALA A 141 -9.50 -11.27 5.77
N ARG A 142 -9.29 -12.32 4.97
CA ARG A 142 -8.91 -12.17 3.54
C ARG A 142 -9.99 -11.48 2.70
N ARG A 143 -11.27 -11.77 2.94
CA ARG A 143 -12.38 -11.09 2.24
C ARG A 143 -12.48 -9.64 2.67
N ALA A 144 -12.36 -9.36 3.97
CA ALA A 144 -12.36 -8.00 4.51
C ALA A 144 -11.16 -7.19 3.98
N ALA A 145 -9.97 -7.80 3.91
CA ALA A 145 -8.79 -7.18 3.31
C ALA A 145 -9.02 -6.82 1.84
N ALA A 146 -9.56 -7.74 1.03
CA ALA A 146 -9.87 -7.44 -0.38
C ALA A 146 -10.90 -6.29 -0.53
N ARG A 147 -11.89 -6.20 0.37
CA ARG A 147 -12.82 -5.07 0.39
C ARG A 147 -12.13 -3.77 0.80
N LEU A 148 -11.27 -3.82 1.81
CA LEU A 148 -10.51 -2.67 2.30
C LEU A 148 -9.57 -2.14 1.21
N GLU A 149 -8.93 -3.04 0.45
CA GLU A 149 -8.13 -2.70 -0.72
C GLU A 149 -8.95 -2.01 -1.80
N HIS A 150 -10.14 -2.52 -2.10
CA HIS A 150 -11.03 -1.87 -3.07
C HIS A 150 -11.37 -0.44 -2.67
N VAL A 151 -11.76 -0.24 -1.41
CA VAL A 151 -12.07 1.09 -0.86
C VAL A 151 -10.84 2.00 -0.85
N GLY A 152 -9.67 1.50 -0.46
CA GLY A 152 -8.43 2.28 -0.53
C GLY A 152 -8.09 2.72 -1.95
N ARG A 153 -8.37 1.89 -2.96
CA ARG A 153 -8.21 2.27 -4.37
C ARG A 153 -9.26 3.27 -4.84
N GLU A 154 -10.47 3.25 -4.29
CA GLU A 154 -11.48 4.30 -4.55
C GLU A 154 -10.96 5.65 -4.06
N PHE A 155 -10.48 5.72 -2.82
CA PHE A 155 -9.83 6.91 -2.28
C PHE A 155 -8.70 7.41 -3.18
N GLN A 156 -7.77 6.53 -3.58
CA GLN A 156 -6.65 6.93 -4.44
C GLN A 156 -7.12 7.47 -5.80
N ARG A 157 -8.20 6.95 -6.38
CA ARG A 157 -8.78 7.49 -7.63
C ARG A 157 -9.41 8.86 -7.44
N GLU A 158 -10.12 9.06 -6.33
CA GLU A 158 -10.71 10.35 -5.97
C GLU A 158 -9.63 11.41 -5.77
N TRP A 159 -8.54 11.08 -5.06
CA TRP A 159 -7.38 11.97 -4.89
C TRP A 159 -6.80 12.47 -6.21
N VAL A 160 -6.55 11.56 -7.16
CA VAL A 160 -6.00 11.93 -8.48
C VAL A 160 -6.98 12.82 -9.26
N THR A 161 -8.29 12.59 -9.12
CA THR A 161 -9.33 13.39 -9.80
C THR A 161 -9.42 14.79 -9.22
N GLU A 162 -9.35 14.93 -7.88
CA GLU A 162 -9.39 16.23 -7.19
C GLU A 162 -8.16 17.09 -7.52
N SER A 163 -6.97 16.48 -7.59
CA SER A 163 -5.74 17.16 -8.03
C SER A 163 -5.86 17.78 -9.43
N GLN A 164 -6.38 17.00 -10.41
CA GLN A 164 -6.53 17.47 -11.79
C GLN A 164 -7.58 18.58 -11.95
N GLY A 165 -8.62 18.59 -11.13
CA GLY A 165 -9.65 19.63 -11.15
C GLY A 165 -9.20 20.97 -10.59
N HIS A 166 -8.11 21.01 -9.80
CA HIS A 166 -7.59 22.24 -9.21
C HIS A 166 -6.70 23.03 -10.19
N GLU A 167 -6.06 22.35 -11.15
CA GLU A 167 -5.21 22.99 -12.16
C GLU A 167 -6.02 23.77 -13.22
N ASP A 168 -7.24 23.33 -13.54
CA ASP A 168 -8.08 23.90 -14.62
C ASP A 168 -8.87 25.16 -14.19
N GLY A 169 -8.76 25.59 -12.93
CA GLY A 169 -9.53 26.69 -12.33
C GLY A 169 -8.82 28.05 -12.24
N SER A 170 -7.65 28.19 -12.84
CA SER A 170 -6.82 29.40 -12.74
C SER A 170 -6.66 30.11 -14.10
N GLU A 171 -7.72 30.76 -14.59
CA GLU A 171 -7.65 31.75 -15.69
C GLU A 171 -8.36 33.06 -15.32
#